data_AF-A0A1W9MQ22-F1
#
_entry.id   AF-A0A1W9MQ22-F1
#
_cell.length_a   1.000
_cell.length_b   1.000
_cell.length_c   1.000
_cell.angle_alpha   90.00
_cell.angle_beta   90.00
_cell.angle_gamma   90.00
#
_symmetry.space_group_name_H-M   'P 1'
#
loop_
_entity.id
_entity.type
_entity.pdbx_description
1 polymer ?
#
loop_
_entity_poly.entity_id
_entity_poly.type
_entity_poly.pdbx_seq_one_letter_code
_entity_poly.pdbx_strand_id
1 'polypeptide(L)'
;MIRKIQGICLLPEEIQAGILSETIPLPVALELGKFDTDTALAFAHLFEMLKPSLNKEREIITLMKEIAAREDRSVSDIFEENRFREILGDKETDRNQKLREIRIYLRQRRFPAISRAEEIFEQNVKELGLGNTAKLIPPANFEGTEYTLNLSFRNLAELKAHHAMLDSLIQNPSLKKILG
;
A
#
# COMPACT_ATOMS: atom_id res chain seq x y z
N MET A 1 -8.87 -2.07 32.64
CA MET A 1 -10.16 -1.82 31.95
C MET A 1 -10.62 -0.38 32.16
N ILE A 2 -10.71 0.09 33.41
CA ILE A 2 -11.15 1.47 33.77
C ILE A 2 -10.40 2.59 33.03
N ARG A 3 -9.05 2.55 32.94
CA ARG A 3 -8.26 3.58 32.22
C ARG A 3 -8.59 3.68 30.72
N LYS A 4 -8.92 2.55 30.07
CA LYS A 4 -9.29 2.54 28.65
C LYS A 4 -10.67 3.17 28.45
N ILE A 5 -11.60 2.90 29.37
CA ILE A 5 -12.95 3.48 29.36
C ILE A 5 -12.90 4.99 29.57
N GLN A 6 -12.08 5.47 30.52
CA GLN A 6 -11.86 6.91 30.73
C GLN A 6 -11.31 7.60 29.47
N GLY A 7 -10.34 6.99 28.78
CA GLY A 7 -9.78 7.55 27.55
C GLY A 7 -10.81 7.68 26.43
N ILE A 8 -11.84 6.84 26.39
CA ILE A 8 -12.90 6.88 25.39
C ILE A 8 -13.91 7.98 25.67
N CYS A 9 -14.29 8.18 26.94
CA CYS A 9 -15.24 9.23 27.34
C CYS A 9 -14.74 10.66 27.03
N LEU A 10 -13.43 10.81 26.78
CA LEU A 10 -12.80 12.08 26.42
C LEU A 10 -12.63 12.25 24.90
N LEU A 11 -12.99 11.26 24.10
CA LEU A 11 -12.95 11.36 22.64
C LEU A 11 -14.12 12.21 22.13
N PRO A 12 -14.01 12.80 20.93
CA PRO A 12 -15.13 13.45 20.25
C PRO A 12 -16.37 12.55 20.16
N GLU A 13 -17.56 13.16 20.23
CA GLU A 13 -18.84 12.43 20.23
C GLU A 13 -18.99 11.56 18.98
N GLU A 14 -18.48 11.99 17.83
CA GLU A 14 -18.49 11.25 16.58
C GLU A 14 -17.70 9.95 16.67
N ILE A 15 -16.56 9.97 17.37
CA ILE A 15 -15.76 8.75 17.59
C ILE A 15 -16.46 7.84 18.58
N GLN A 16 -17.07 8.39 19.63
CA GLN A 16 -17.87 7.62 20.59
C GLN A 16 -19.08 6.96 19.89
N ALA A 17 -19.79 7.68 19.02
CA ALA A 17 -20.87 7.17 18.19
C ALA A 17 -20.39 6.10 17.19
N GLY A 18 -19.18 6.26 16.65
CA GLY A 18 -18.53 5.26 15.81
C GLY A 18 -18.27 3.94 16.53
N ILE A 19 -17.90 3.98 17.82
CA ILE A 19 -17.76 2.79 18.66
C ILE A 19 -19.13 2.12 18.88
N LEU A 20 -20.15 2.90 19.22
CA LEU A 20 -21.51 2.39 19.49
C LEU A 20 -22.16 1.75 18.25
N SER A 21 -21.84 2.26 17.06
CA SER A 21 -22.34 1.75 15.78
C SER A 21 -21.45 0.67 15.16
N GLU A 22 -20.40 0.22 15.87
CA GLU A 22 -19.41 -0.76 15.41
C GLU A 22 -18.66 -0.37 14.13
N THR A 23 -18.69 0.91 13.74
CA THR A 23 -17.93 1.44 12.59
C THR A 23 -16.48 1.74 12.95
N ILE A 24 -16.20 2.05 14.21
CA ILE A 24 -14.85 2.27 14.74
C ILE A 24 -14.57 1.28 15.87
N PRO A 25 -13.73 0.26 15.63
CA PRO A 25 -13.35 -0.68 16.67
C PRO A 25 -12.63 0.00 17.84
N LEU A 26 -12.88 -0.47 19.07
CA LEU A 26 -12.27 0.08 20.29
C LEU A 26 -10.75 0.32 20.22
N PRO A 27 -9.93 -0.61 19.66
CA PRO A 27 -8.49 -0.39 19.56
C PRO A 27 -8.13 0.79 18.66
N VAL A 28 -8.93 1.06 17.62
CA VAL A 28 -8.73 2.17 16.69
C VAL A 28 -9.13 3.47 17.36
N ALA A 29 -10.27 3.53 18.05
CA ALA A 29 -10.67 4.72 18.80
C ALA A 29 -9.61 5.17 19.82
N LEU A 30 -9.00 4.22 20.55
CA LEU A 30 -7.90 4.51 21.48
C LEU A 30 -6.63 5.00 20.77
N GLU A 31 -6.42 4.62 19.51
CA GLU A 31 -5.33 5.12 18.70
C GLU A 31 -5.62 6.52 18.16
N LEU A 32 -6.87 6.79 17.75
CA LEU A 32 -7.33 8.10 17.32
C LEU A 32 -7.23 9.15 18.45
N GLY A 33 -7.49 8.75 19.69
CA GLY A 33 -7.32 9.62 20.88
C GLY A 33 -5.89 10.09 21.17
N LYS A 34 -4.90 9.65 20.40
CA LYS A 34 -3.51 10.12 20.50
C LYS A 34 -3.22 11.31 19.58
N PHE A 35 -4.13 11.62 18.66
CA PHE A 35 -4.05 12.80 17.80
C PHE A 35 -4.80 13.97 18.41
N ASP A 36 -4.60 15.15 17.84
CA ASP A 36 -5.51 16.28 18.05
C ASP A 36 -6.91 15.95 17.54
N THR A 37 -7.90 16.69 18.03
CA THR A 37 -9.33 16.47 17.74
C THR A 37 -9.63 16.45 16.25
N ASP A 38 -9.08 17.40 15.48
CA ASP A 38 -9.39 17.55 14.06
C ASP A 38 -8.83 16.37 13.25
N THR A 39 -7.60 15.95 13.54
CA THR A 39 -7.00 14.77 12.92
C THR A 39 -7.74 13.48 13.29
N ALA A 40 -8.15 13.34 14.56
CA ALA A 40 -8.91 12.18 15.01
C ALA A 40 -10.27 12.09 14.29
N LEU A 41 -10.96 13.22 14.12
CA LEU A 41 -12.21 13.30 13.36
C LEU A 41 -12.01 13.04 11.87
N ALA A 42 -10.91 13.50 11.28
CA ALA A 42 -10.59 13.22 9.88
C ALA A 42 -10.43 11.70 9.62
N PHE A 43 -9.76 10.98 10.52
CA PHE A 43 -9.71 9.52 10.45
C PHE A 43 -11.07 8.86 10.64
N ALA A 44 -11.85 9.31 11.63
CA ALA A 44 -13.19 8.77 11.88
C ALA A 44 -14.07 8.90 10.63
N HIS A 45 -14.08 10.07 10.01
CA HIS A 45 -14.82 10.33 8.78
C HIS A 45 -14.32 9.45 7.61
N LEU A 46 -13.00 9.30 7.45
CA LEU A 46 -12.41 8.42 6.44
C LEU A 46 -12.89 6.97 6.61
N PHE A 47 -12.91 6.45 7.84
CA PHE A 47 -13.29 5.06 8.11
C PHE A 47 -14.80 4.84 7.98
N GLU A 48 -15.61 5.81 8.37
CA GLU A 48 -17.05 5.77 8.12
C GLU A 48 -17.36 5.72 6.61
N MET A 49 -16.66 6.54 5.83
CA MET A 49 -16.82 6.62 4.37
C MET A 49 -16.36 5.34 3.66
N LEU A 50 -15.17 4.84 3.98
CA LEU A 50 -14.55 3.73 3.23
C LEU A 50 -14.85 2.34 3.81
N LYS A 51 -15.27 2.26 5.07
CA LYS A 51 -15.53 1.02 5.84
C LYS A 51 -14.43 -0.04 5.70
N PRO A 52 -13.14 0.30 5.93
CA PRO A 52 -12.05 -0.66 5.95
C PRO A 52 -12.23 -1.72 7.04
N SER A 53 -11.52 -2.85 6.93
CA SER A 53 -11.38 -3.78 8.05
C SER A 53 -10.39 -3.25 9.09
N LEU A 54 -10.47 -3.72 10.33
CA LEU A 54 -9.56 -3.35 11.43
C LEU A 54 -8.07 -3.35 11.04
N ASN A 55 -7.63 -4.34 10.27
CA ASN A 55 -6.24 -4.41 9.82
C ASN A 55 -5.89 -3.27 8.86
N LYS A 56 -6.82 -2.88 7.97
CA LYS A 56 -6.63 -1.78 7.03
C LYS A 56 -6.69 -0.42 7.72
N GLU A 57 -7.53 -0.25 8.75
CA GLU A 57 -7.57 0.97 9.58
C GLU A 57 -6.21 1.21 10.24
N ARG A 58 -5.70 0.19 10.95
CA ARG A 58 -4.39 0.24 11.61
C ARG A 58 -3.26 0.52 10.64
N GLU A 59 -3.30 -0.13 9.48
CA GLU A 59 -2.33 0.09 8.41
C GLU A 59 -2.34 1.55 7.95
N ILE A 60 -3.52 2.13 7.67
CA ILE A 60 -3.64 3.52 7.23
C ILE A 60 -3.09 4.48 8.28
N ILE A 61 -3.48 4.31 9.56
CA ILE A 61 -2.97 5.14 10.67
C ILE A 61 -1.45 5.04 10.76
N THR A 62 -0.91 3.82 10.68
CA THR A 62 0.54 3.57 10.75
C THR A 62 1.26 4.26 9.60
N LEU A 63 0.81 4.06 8.36
CA LEU A 63 1.43 4.67 7.18
C LEU A 63 1.42 6.19 7.27
N MET A 64 0.29 6.81 7.64
CA MET A 64 0.21 8.26 7.75
C MET A 64 1.14 8.81 8.84
N LYS A 65 1.22 8.16 10.01
CA LYS A 65 2.17 8.55 11.08
C LYS A 65 3.62 8.45 10.63
N GLU A 66 3.96 7.38 9.93
CA GLU A 66 5.34 7.18 9.49
C GLU A 66 5.73 8.11 8.34
N ILE A 67 4.80 8.44 7.44
CA ILE A 67 4.99 9.48 6.41
C ILE A 67 5.21 10.83 7.08
N ALA A 68 4.32 11.22 8.00
CA ALA A 68 4.39 12.47 8.75
C ALA A 68 5.75 12.61 9.47
N ALA A 69 6.18 11.57 10.17
CA ALA A 69 7.48 11.54 10.86
C ALA A 69 8.68 11.62 9.89
N ARG A 70 8.62 10.95 8.74
CA ARG A 70 9.72 10.97 7.76
C ARG A 70 9.86 12.32 7.07
N GLU A 71 8.73 12.98 6.82
CA GLU A 71 8.67 14.23 6.05
C GLU A 71 8.66 15.49 6.92
N ASP A 72 8.75 15.33 8.24
CA ASP A 72 8.66 16.42 9.23
C ASP A 72 7.38 17.26 9.06
N ARG A 73 6.24 16.57 8.93
CA ARG A 73 4.90 17.16 8.75
C ARG A 73 3.90 16.56 9.71
N SER A 74 2.75 17.21 9.89
CA SER A 74 1.65 16.64 10.66
C SER A 74 0.90 15.56 9.87
N VAL A 75 0.06 14.78 10.54
CA VAL A 75 -0.85 13.86 9.84
C VAL A 75 -1.98 14.63 9.13
N SER A 76 -2.44 15.74 9.71
CA SER A 76 -3.44 16.64 9.12
C SER A 76 -2.96 17.16 7.76
N ASP A 77 -1.68 17.51 7.65
CA ASP A 77 -1.05 17.92 6.39
C ASP A 77 -1.21 16.90 5.25
N ILE A 78 -1.24 15.60 5.57
CA ILE A 78 -1.41 14.53 4.57
C ILE A 78 -2.88 14.45 4.11
N PHE A 79 -3.83 14.67 5.01
CA PHE A 79 -5.26 14.75 4.66
C PHE A 79 -5.57 15.94 3.75
N GLU A 80 -4.84 17.05 3.92
CA GLU A 80 -5.05 18.29 3.17
C GLU A 80 -4.52 18.25 1.73
N GLU A 81 -3.73 17.23 1.38
CA GLU A 81 -3.11 17.15 0.08
C GLU A 81 -4.07 16.86 -1.06
N ASN A 82 -3.81 17.56 -2.18
CA ASN A 82 -4.58 17.43 -3.41
C ASN A 82 -4.75 15.97 -3.82
N ARG A 83 -3.68 15.18 -3.80
CA ARG A 83 -3.77 13.79 -4.25
C ARG A 83 -4.66 12.92 -3.36
N PHE A 84 -4.59 13.11 -2.04
CA PHE A 84 -5.43 12.39 -1.10
C PHE A 84 -6.91 12.77 -1.27
N ARG A 85 -7.17 14.08 -1.43
CA ARG A 85 -8.51 14.65 -1.66
C ARG A 85 -9.10 14.26 -3.01
N GLU A 86 -8.30 14.20 -4.07
CA GLU A 86 -8.72 13.74 -5.40
C GLU A 86 -9.28 12.33 -5.35
N ILE A 87 -8.56 11.40 -4.70
CA ILE A 87 -8.98 10.00 -4.57
C ILE A 87 -10.32 9.92 -3.80
N LEU A 88 -10.47 10.69 -2.73
CA LEU A 88 -11.72 10.71 -1.95
C LEU A 88 -12.87 11.40 -2.68
N GLY A 89 -12.58 12.44 -3.46
CA GLY A 89 -13.56 13.26 -4.17
C GLY A 89 -14.07 12.65 -5.48
N ASP A 90 -13.40 11.63 -6.02
CA ASP A 90 -13.83 10.96 -7.24
C ASP A 90 -15.21 10.31 -7.09
N LYS A 91 -16.21 10.77 -7.85
CA LYS A 91 -17.58 10.26 -7.75
C LYS A 91 -17.83 8.98 -8.54
N GLU A 92 -16.97 8.68 -9.51
CA GLU A 92 -17.12 7.51 -10.39
C GLU A 92 -16.56 6.24 -9.74
N THR A 93 -15.68 6.40 -8.76
CA THR A 93 -14.96 5.30 -8.11
C THR A 93 -15.68 4.81 -6.85
N ASP A 94 -15.89 3.49 -6.75
CA ASP A 94 -16.53 2.88 -5.58
C ASP A 94 -15.63 2.91 -4.33
N ARG A 95 -16.24 2.76 -3.14
CA ARG A 95 -15.53 2.84 -1.85
C ARG A 95 -14.32 1.89 -1.73
N ASN A 96 -14.41 0.67 -2.27
CA ASN A 96 -13.34 -0.32 -2.15
C ASN A 96 -12.16 0.06 -3.04
N GLN A 97 -12.46 0.61 -4.22
CA GLN A 97 -11.45 1.10 -5.13
C GLN A 97 -10.76 2.35 -4.56
N LYS A 98 -11.50 3.32 -3.99
CA LYS A 98 -10.91 4.44 -3.25
C LYS A 98 -9.99 3.97 -2.12
N LEU A 99 -10.46 3.03 -1.30
CA LEU A 99 -9.66 2.45 -0.22
C LEU A 99 -8.38 1.78 -0.73
N ARG A 100 -8.45 1.10 -1.88
CA ARG A 100 -7.27 0.52 -2.52
C ARG A 100 -6.29 1.61 -2.95
N GLU A 101 -6.78 2.66 -3.61
CA GLU A 101 -5.97 3.76 -4.12
C GLU A 101 -5.30 4.56 -2.99
N ILE A 102 -6.02 4.89 -1.92
CA ILE A 102 -5.43 5.52 -0.73
C ILE A 102 -4.31 4.65 -0.15
N ARG A 103 -4.52 3.34 -0.01
CA ARG A 103 -3.50 2.43 0.53
C ARG A 103 -2.29 2.33 -0.38
N ILE A 104 -2.47 2.27 -1.70
CA ILE A 104 -1.37 2.29 -2.68
C ILE A 104 -0.59 3.59 -2.55
N TYR A 105 -1.28 4.73 -2.56
CA TYR A 105 -0.70 6.07 -2.41
C TYR A 105 0.16 6.17 -1.15
N LEU A 106 -0.40 5.80 0.02
CA LEU A 106 0.30 5.87 1.30
C LEU A 106 1.51 4.93 1.33
N ARG A 107 1.39 3.70 0.81
CA ARG A 107 2.53 2.76 0.74
C ARG A 107 3.65 3.28 -0.15
N GLN A 108 3.32 3.75 -1.36
CA GLN A 108 4.31 4.26 -2.30
C GLN A 108 5.05 5.46 -1.73
N ARG A 109 4.28 6.38 -1.13
CA ARG A 109 4.85 7.53 -0.47
C ARG A 109 5.74 7.11 0.67
N ARG A 110 5.33 6.16 1.52
CA ARG A 110 6.11 5.70 2.68
C ARG A 110 7.41 4.98 2.31
N PHE A 111 7.42 4.26 1.20
CA PHE A 111 8.55 3.43 0.74
C PHE A 111 9.04 3.82 -0.67
N PRO A 112 9.53 5.06 -0.88
CA PRO A 112 9.78 5.61 -2.21
C PRO A 112 10.95 4.91 -2.91
N ALA A 113 11.95 4.44 -2.17
CA ALA A 113 13.03 3.63 -2.72
C ALA A 113 12.52 2.29 -3.26
N ILE A 114 11.63 1.61 -2.52
CA ILE A 114 11.01 0.34 -2.95
C ILE A 114 10.13 0.58 -4.17
N SER A 115 9.28 1.62 -4.16
CA SER A 115 8.43 1.94 -5.31
C SER A 115 9.22 2.30 -6.56
N ARG A 116 10.32 3.05 -6.42
CA ARG A 116 11.22 3.33 -7.53
C ARG A 116 11.90 2.06 -8.06
N ALA A 117 12.34 1.17 -7.17
CA ALA A 117 12.92 -0.11 -7.57
C ALA A 117 11.89 -0.98 -8.31
N GLU A 118 10.63 -1.00 -7.85
CA GLU A 118 9.52 -1.69 -8.50
C GLU A 118 9.23 -1.13 -9.89
N GLU A 119 9.15 0.19 -10.05
CA GLU A 119 8.94 0.85 -11.34
C GLU A 119 10.08 0.53 -12.33
N ILE A 120 11.33 0.64 -11.88
CA ILE A 120 12.51 0.31 -12.70
C ILE A 120 12.49 -1.17 -13.08
N PHE A 121 12.16 -2.06 -12.15
CA PHE A 121 12.06 -3.49 -12.41
C PHE A 121 10.99 -3.79 -13.46
N GLU A 122 9.77 -3.29 -13.27
CA GLU A 122 8.65 -3.47 -14.20
C GLU A 122 8.95 -2.91 -15.60
N GLN A 123 9.63 -1.76 -15.69
CA GLN A 123 10.07 -1.20 -16.97
C GLN A 123 11.05 -2.14 -17.68
N ASN A 124 12.10 -2.61 -16.97
CA ASN A 124 13.08 -3.52 -17.57
C ASN A 124 12.44 -4.88 -17.93
N VAL A 125 11.53 -5.42 -17.10
CA VAL A 125 10.81 -6.67 -17.41
C VAL A 125 9.97 -6.56 -18.68
N LYS A 126 9.34 -5.41 -18.92
CA LYS A 126 8.63 -5.17 -20.20
C LYS A 126 9.58 -5.22 -21.39
N GLU A 127 10.79 -4.66 -21.27
CA GLU A 127 11.83 -4.72 -22.31
C GLU A 127 12.36 -6.15 -22.53
N LEU A 128 12.29 -7.03 -21.53
CA LEU A 128 12.68 -8.44 -21.67
C LEU A 128 11.73 -9.24 -22.58
N GLY A 129 10.48 -8.81 -22.74
CA GLY A 129 9.53 -9.47 -23.64
C GLY A 129 9.18 -10.91 -23.23
N LEU A 130 9.16 -11.23 -21.94
CA LEU A 130 8.98 -12.59 -21.39
C LEU A 130 7.65 -13.27 -21.78
N GLY A 131 6.68 -12.52 -22.30
CA GLY A 131 5.36 -13.03 -22.66
C GLY A 131 4.58 -13.54 -21.44
N ASN A 132 3.63 -14.45 -21.68
CA ASN A 132 2.74 -14.97 -20.64
C ASN A 132 3.20 -16.30 -20.02
N THR A 133 4.25 -16.91 -20.57
CA THR A 133 4.73 -18.24 -20.16
C THR A 133 5.94 -18.17 -19.24
N ALA A 134 6.53 -16.99 -19.05
CA ALA A 134 7.64 -16.74 -18.15
C ALA A 134 7.38 -15.51 -17.29
N LYS A 135 7.78 -15.56 -16.01
CA LYS A 135 7.68 -14.43 -15.08
C LYS A 135 8.95 -14.34 -14.25
N LEU A 136 9.63 -13.21 -14.36
CA LEU A 136 10.71 -12.85 -13.44
C LEU A 136 10.11 -12.24 -12.17
N ILE A 137 10.57 -12.70 -11.01
CA ILE A 137 10.09 -12.30 -9.70
C ILE A 137 11.28 -11.72 -8.93
N PRO A 138 11.19 -10.47 -8.46
CA PRO A 138 12.25 -9.84 -7.69
C PRO A 138 12.28 -10.37 -6.25
N PRO A 139 13.38 -10.15 -5.52
CA PRO A 139 13.44 -10.43 -4.09
C PRO A 139 12.43 -9.56 -3.32
N ALA A 140 12.01 -10.04 -2.14
CA ALA A 140 11.07 -9.30 -1.30
C ALA A 140 11.60 -7.89 -0.99
N ASN A 141 10.76 -6.88 -1.20
CA ASN A 141 11.09 -5.46 -1.01
C ASN A 141 12.33 -4.96 -1.76
N PHE A 142 12.86 -5.72 -2.74
CA PHE A 142 14.13 -5.45 -3.42
C PHE A 142 15.36 -5.40 -2.49
N GLU A 143 15.31 -6.08 -1.34
CA GLU A 143 16.41 -6.10 -0.35
C GLU A 143 17.30 -7.35 -0.46
N GLY A 144 16.97 -8.29 -1.37
CA GLY A 144 17.75 -9.50 -1.62
C GLY A 144 18.56 -9.44 -2.91
N THR A 145 19.39 -10.45 -3.13
CA THR A 145 20.18 -10.62 -4.36
C THR A 145 19.64 -11.73 -5.27
N GLU A 146 18.64 -12.47 -4.80
CA GLU A 146 18.09 -13.62 -5.51
C GLU A 146 16.83 -13.23 -6.27
N TYR A 147 16.82 -13.56 -7.57
CA TYR A 147 15.66 -13.42 -8.44
C TYR A 147 15.16 -14.81 -8.82
N THR A 148 13.83 -14.94 -8.87
CA THR A 148 13.19 -16.21 -9.26
C THR A 148 12.61 -16.06 -10.65
N LEU A 149 12.92 -17.01 -11.54
CA LEU A 149 12.29 -17.09 -12.86
C LEU A 149 11.33 -18.28 -12.88
N ASN A 150 10.03 -17.99 -13.02
CA ASN A 150 9.00 -19.00 -13.18
C ASN A 150 8.72 -19.25 -14.65
N LEU A 151 8.75 -20.52 -15.06
CA LEU A 151 8.47 -20.98 -16.42
C LEU A 151 7.29 -21.95 -16.41
N SER A 152 6.27 -21.68 -17.21
CA SER A 152 5.10 -22.55 -17.38
C SER A 152 5.13 -23.25 -18.72
N PHE A 153 5.02 -24.58 -18.73
CA PHE A 153 4.97 -25.39 -19.96
C PHE A 153 4.15 -26.67 -19.74
N ARG A 154 3.57 -27.21 -20.81
CA ARG A 154 2.74 -28.42 -20.81
C ARG A 154 3.38 -29.61 -21.51
N ASN A 155 4.38 -29.36 -22.34
CA ASN A 155 5.01 -30.36 -23.18
C ASN A 155 6.48 -30.00 -23.43
N LEU A 156 7.22 -30.96 -24.01
CA LEU A 156 8.64 -30.81 -24.28
C LEU A 156 8.95 -29.73 -25.33
N ALA A 157 8.03 -29.45 -26.27
CA ALA A 157 8.25 -28.40 -27.26
C ALA A 157 8.24 -27.00 -26.62
N GLU A 158 7.31 -26.75 -25.70
CA GLU A 158 7.27 -25.51 -24.91
C GLU A 158 8.50 -25.35 -24.00
N LEU A 159 8.97 -26.43 -23.37
CA LEU A 159 10.21 -26.39 -22.59
C LEU A 159 11.45 -26.07 -23.46
N LYS A 160 11.50 -26.60 -24.69
CA LYS A 160 12.55 -26.24 -25.66
C LYS A 160 12.47 -24.78 -26.11
N ALA A 161 11.26 -24.25 -26.30
CA ALA A 161 11.08 -22.82 -26.59
C ALA A 161 11.59 -21.94 -25.43
N HIS A 162 11.34 -22.37 -24.19
CA HIS A 162 11.89 -21.69 -23.01
C HIS A 162 13.42 -21.70 -22.97
N HIS A 163 14.06 -22.80 -23.37
CA HIS A 163 15.54 -22.83 -23.47
C HIS A 163 16.07 -21.74 -24.41
N ALA A 164 15.51 -21.63 -25.62
CA ALA A 164 15.91 -20.60 -26.57
C ALA A 164 15.66 -19.18 -26.05
N MET A 165 14.59 -18.99 -25.28
CA MET A 165 14.29 -17.72 -24.60
C MET A 165 15.24 -17.44 -23.44
N LEU A 166 15.68 -18.44 -22.67
CA LEU A 166 16.72 -18.26 -21.65
C LEU A 166 18.05 -17.82 -22.27
N ASP A 167 18.42 -18.40 -23.42
CA ASP A 167 19.63 -18.02 -24.13
C ASP A 167 19.59 -16.54 -24.57
N SER A 168 18.45 -16.07 -25.07
CA SER A 168 18.28 -14.66 -25.43
C SER A 168 18.23 -13.74 -24.21
N LEU A 169 17.63 -14.20 -23.11
CA LEU A 169 17.55 -13.48 -21.84
C LEU A 169 18.94 -13.20 -21.25
N ILE A 170 19.83 -14.20 -21.24
CA ILE A 170 21.20 -14.09 -20.70
C ILE A 170 22.00 -13.00 -21.44
N GLN A 171 21.73 -12.80 -22.72
CA GLN A 171 22.39 -11.77 -23.53
C GLN A 171 21.69 -10.40 -23.46
N ASN A 172 20.50 -10.31 -22.85
CA ASN A 172 19.71 -9.09 -22.82
C ASN A 172 20.30 -8.06 -21.83
N PRO A 173 20.67 -6.85 -22.28
CA PRO A 173 21.20 -5.81 -21.41
C PRO A 173 20.26 -5.40 -20.26
N SER A 174 18.94 -5.48 -20.45
CA SER A 174 17.96 -5.13 -19.43
C SER A 174 17.94 -6.15 -18.29
N LEU A 175 18.34 -7.41 -18.52
CA LEU A 175 18.53 -8.38 -17.44
C LEU A 175 19.72 -7.97 -16.56
N LYS A 176 20.83 -7.52 -17.16
CA LYS A 176 21.98 -7.02 -16.40
C LYS A 176 21.58 -5.83 -15.51
N LYS A 177 20.86 -4.85 -16.06
CA LYS A 177 20.35 -3.71 -15.28
C LYS A 177 19.50 -4.13 -14.08
N ILE A 178 18.73 -5.22 -14.19
CA ILE A 178 17.92 -5.75 -13.09
C ILE A 178 18.78 -6.39 -12.00
N LEU A 179 19.82 -7.14 -12.39
CA LEU A 179 20.64 -7.93 -11.46
C LEU A 179 21.78 -7.12 -10.81
N GLY A 180 22.14 -5.97 -11.36
CA GLY A 180 23.27 -5.13 -10.93
C GLY A 180 24.54 -5.38 -11.74
#